data_AF-A0A4V1SLY6-F1
#
_entry.id   AF-A0A4V1SLY6-F1
#
_cell.length_a   1.000
_cell.length_b   1.000
_cell.length_c   1.000
_cell.angle_alpha   90.00
_cell.angle_beta   90.00
_cell.angle_gamma   90.00
#
_symmetry.space_group_name_H-M   'P 1'
#
loop_
_entity.id
_entity.type
_entity.pdbx_description
1 polymer ?
#
loop_
_entity_poly.entity_id
_entity_poly.type
_entity_poly.pdbx_seq_one_letter_code
_entity_poly.pdbx_strand_id
1 'polypeptide(L)'
;LPADEVIIEYVKEAMRLNDEGIKLPKTAGKHEKPEIKEPDYFVDALSQNEAAKKTYENFPPSHRREYLTWITEAKTEATRLKRLDKAIEQLAEGKNQNWKYEKK
;
A
#
# COMPACT_ATOMS: atom_id res chain seq x y z
N LEU A 1 12.68 26.95 18.95
CA LEU A 1 13.69 26.27 18.10
C LEU A 1 14.87 25.90 18.98
N PRO A 2 15.64 24.83 18.69
CA PRO A 2 16.91 24.59 19.36
C PRO A 2 17.87 25.77 19.13
N ALA A 3 18.83 25.95 20.04
CA ALA A 3 19.83 27.01 19.93
C ALA A 3 20.75 26.79 18.71
N ASP A 4 21.24 27.87 18.12
CA ASP A 4 22.07 27.84 16.90
C ASP A 4 23.32 26.96 17.06
N GLU A 5 23.90 26.91 18.27
CA GLU A 5 25.04 26.06 18.60
C GLU A 5 24.74 24.56 18.41
N VAL A 6 23.54 24.13 18.80
CA VAL A 6 23.08 22.73 18.67
C VAL A 6 22.86 22.39 17.19
N ILE A 7 22.37 23.35 16.41
CA ILE A 7 22.16 23.17 14.96
C ILE A 7 23.53 23.04 14.27
N ILE A 8 24.51 23.87 14.62
CA ILE A 8 25.87 23.80 14.08
C ILE A 8 26.52 22.45 14.40
N GLU A 9 26.34 21.94 15.61
CA GLU A 9 26.83 20.62 16.02
C GLU A 9 26.22 19.50 15.17
N TYR A 10 24.90 19.52 14.96
CA TYR A 10 24.23 18.55 14.09
C TYR A 10 24.67 18.62 12.63
N VAL A 11 24.94 19.82 12.10
CA VAL A 11 25.43 19.99 10.73
C VAL A 11 26.84 19.40 10.58
N LYS A 12 27.72 19.61 11.57
CA LYS A 12 29.07 19.03 11.57
C LYS A 12 29.05 17.51 11.65
N GLU A 13 28.21 16.96 12.51
CA GLU A 13 28.06 15.51 12.62
C GLU A 13 27.46 14.90 11.33
N ALA A 14 26.50 15.57 10.70
CA ALA A 14 25.95 15.15 9.42
C ALA A 14 26.99 15.16 8.29
N MET A 15 27.87 16.18 8.24
CA MET A 15 28.98 16.21 7.29
C MET A 15 29.96 15.04 7.51
N ARG A 16 30.34 14.78 8.77
CA ARG A 16 31.22 13.66 9.14
C ARG A 16 30.64 12.31 8.70
N LEU A 17 29.36 12.07 8.96
CA LEU A 17 28.68 10.84 8.57
C LEU A 17 28.64 10.65 7.04
N ASN A 18 28.51 11.73 6.28
CA ASN A 18 28.55 11.69 4.81
C ASN A 18 29.96 11.43 4.28
N ASP A 19 30.98 12.08 4.84
CA ASP A 19 32.40 11.90 4.45
C ASP A 19 32.91 10.48 4.80
N GLU A 20 32.50 9.93 5.94
CA GLU A 20 32.80 8.55 6.34
C GLU A 20 31.99 7.51 5.56
N GLY A 21 31.08 7.94 4.67
CA GLY A 21 30.23 7.06 3.86
C GLY A 21 29.25 6.22 4.69
N ILE A 22 29.00 6.62 5.95
CA ILE A 22 28.14 5.90 6.89
C ILE A 22 26.70 6.13 6.50
N LYS A 23 26.14 5.20 5.72
CA LYS A 23 24.70 5.13 5.48
C LYS A 23 24.05 4.62 6.76
N LEU A 24 23.11 5.39 7.32
CA LEU A 24 22.28 4.89 8.42
C LEU A 24 21.71 3.51 8.02
N PRO A 25 21.72 2.54 8.95
CA PRO A 25 21.04 1.27 8.69
C PRO A 25 19.61 1.61 8.31
N LYS A 26 19.11 1.03 7.21
CA LYS A 26 17.70 1.14 6.83
C LYS A 26 16.91 0.81 8.08
N THR A 27 16.18 1.78 8.62
CA THR A 27 15.35 1.57 9.80
C THR A 27 14.49 0.34 9.50
N ALA A 28 14.57 -0.65 10.37
CA ALA A 28 13.74 -1.84 10.31
C ALA A 28 12.30 -1.42 10.62
N GLY A 29 11.68 -0.79 9.62
CA GLY A 29 10.33 -0.25 9.64
C GLY A 29 9.49 -0.87 8.54
N LYS A 30 9.80 -2.10 8.11
CA LYS A 30 8.74 -2.97 7.58
C LYS A 30 7.94 -3.48 8.77
N HIS A 31 7.16 -2.61 9.38
CA HIS A 31 5.97 -3.10 10.05
C HIS A 31 5.14 -3.72 8.92
N GLU A 32 5.13 -5.05 8.84
CA GLU A 32 4.11 -5.75 8.08
C GLU A 32 2.78 -5.26 8.64
N LYS A 33 2.17 -4.31 7.94
CA LYS A 33 0.84 -3.82 8.29
C LYS A 33 -0.04 -5.05 8.43
N PRO A 34 -0.87 -5.15 9.49
CA PRO A 34 -1.70 -6.32 9.69
C PRO A 34 -2.50 -6.63 8.42
N GLU A 35 -2.58 -7.91 8.09
CA GLU A 35 -3.37 -8.40 6.97
C GLU A 35 -4.84 -8.06 7.26
N ILE A 36 -5.49 -7.37 6.33
CA ILE A 36 -6.93 -7.16 6.42
C ILE A 36 -7.57 -8.50 6.12
N LYS A 37 -8.40 -9.01 7.04
CA LYS A 37 -9.20 -10.21 6.78
C LYS A 37 -10.03 -10.00 5.51
N GLU A 38 -9.78 -10.82 4.51
CA GLU A 38 -10.53 -10.85 3.26
C GLU A 38 -11.97 -11.28 3.56
N PRO A 39 -12.99 -10.47 3.23
CA PRO A 39 -14.37 -10.87 3.41
C PRO A 39 -14.75 -12.02 2.47
N ASP A 40 -15.59 -12.94 2.93
CA ASP A 40 -15.99 -14.12 2.14
C ASP A 40 -16.56 -13.75 0.76
N TYR A 41 -17.41 -12.72 0.70
CA TYR A 41 -17.99 -12.24 -0.56
C TYR A 41 -16.94 -11.75 -1.59
N PHE A 42 -15.77 -11.32 -1.12
CA PHE A 42 -14.68 -10.87 -1.99
C PHE A 42 -13.92 -12.06 -2.58
N VAL A 43 -13.66 -13.07 -1.75
CA VAL A 43 -13.01 -14.32 -2.18
C VAL A 43 -13.91 -15.07 -3.16
N ASP A 44 -15.22 -15.11 -2.90
CA ASP A 44 -16.20 -15.73 -3.78
C ASP A 44 -16.22 -15.03 -5.15
N ALA A 45 -16.27 -13.70 -5.19
CA ALA A 45 -16.24 -12.96 -6.45
C ALA A 45 -14.93 -13.12 -7.22
N LEU A 46 -13.78 -13.18 -6.53
CA LEU A 46 -12.49 -13.47 -7.15
C LEU A 46 -12.43 -14.89 -7.73
N SER A 47 -13.05 -15.86 -7.07
CA SER A 47 -13.07 -17.24 -7.55
C SER A 47 -13.78 -17.39 -8.90
N GLN A 48 -14.72 -16.51 -9.22
CA GLN A 48 -15.42 -16.49 -10.50
C GLN A 48 -14.57 -15.94 -11.66
N ASN A 49 -13.45 -15.27 -11.37
CA ASN A 49 -12.58 -14.69 -12.39
C ASN A 49 -11.10 -15.01 -12.10
N GLU A 50 -10.58 -16.06 -12.75
CA GLU A 50 -9.20 -16.51 -12.56
C GLU A 50 -8.15 -15.45 -12.90
N ALA A 51 -8.42 -14.58 -13.88
CA ALA A 51 -7.50 -13.51 -14.26
C ALA A 51 -7.39 -12.48 -13.12
N ALA A 52 -8.54 -12.05 -12.58
CA ALA A 52 -8.58 -11.15 -11.43
C ALA A 52 -7.90 -11.76 -10.20
N LYS A 53 -8.15 -13.05 -9.94
CA LYS A 53 -7.51 -13.80 -8.84
C LYS A 53 -5.99 -13.81 -8.96
N LYS A 54 -5.45 -14.17 -10.12
CA LYS A 54 -3.99 -14.19 -10.36
C LYS A 54 -3.37 -12.80 -10.18
N THR A 55 -4.00 -11.75 -10.71
CA THR A 55 -3.52 -10.38 -10.52
C THR A 55 -3.52 -10.00 -9.03
N TYR A 56 -4.60 -10.32 -8.32
CA TYR A 56 -4.74 -10.01 -6.90
C TYR A 56 -3.67 -10.73 -6.05
N GLU A 57 -3.46 -12.03 -6.27
CA GLU A 57 -2.45 -12.82 -5.58
C GLU A 57 -1.02 -12.31 -5.86
N ASN A 58 -0.75 -11.88 -7.10
CA ASN A 58 0.53 -11.30 -7.48
C ASN A 58 0.73 -9.87 -6.97
N PHE A 59 -0.31 -9.17 -6.50
CA PHE A 59 -0.18 -7.81 -6.03
C PHE A 59 0.49 -7.71 -4.66
N PRO A 60 1.31 -6.66 -4.45
CA PRO A 60 1.88 -6.36 -3.14
C PRO A 60 0.78 -6.24 -2.06
N PRO A 61 1.08 -6.59 -0.80
CA PRO A 61 0.12 -6.47 0.31
C PRO A 61 -0.47 -5.06 0.49
N SER A 62 0.19 -4.01 0.01
CA SER A 62 -0.35 -2.64 -0.01
C SER A 62 -1.55 -2.52 -0.95
N HIS A 63 -1.42 -2.96 -2.20
CA HIS A 63 -2.48 -2.88 -3.21
C HIS A 63 -3.66 -3.78 -2.85
N ARG A 64 -3.39 -5.00 -2.35
CA ARG A 64 -4.44 -5.89 -1.84
C ARG A 64 -5.25 -5.22 -0.73
N ARG A 65 -4.57 -4.55 0.20
CA ARG A 65 -5.20 -3.80 1.29
C ARG A 65 -6.04 -2.62 0.81
N GLU A 66 -5.58 -1.89 -0.21
CA GLU A 66 -6.33 -0.77 -0.78
C GLU A 66 -7.68 -1.21 -1.34
N TYR A 67 -7.70 -2.31 -2.11
CA TYR A 67 -8.94 -2.89 -2.60
C TYR A 67 -9.88 -3.31 -1.46
N LEU A 68 -9.36 -4.04 -0.47
CA LEU A 68 -10.16 -4.49 0.67
C LEU A 68 -10.74 -3.32 1.46
N THR A 69 -9.92 -2.30 1.75
CA THR A 69 -10.35 -1.09 2.44
C THR A 69 -11.46 -0.39 1.65
N TRP A 70 -11.26 -0.19 0.35
CA TRP A 70 -12.22 0.49 -0.50
C TRP A 70 -13.56 -0.24 -0.56
N ILE A 71 -13.57 -1.57 -0.61
CA ILE A 71 -14.82 -2.35 -0.65
C ILE A 71 -15.49 -2.39 0.73
N THR A 72 -14.72 -2.59 1.80
CA THR A 72 -15.25 -2.69 3.18
C THR A 72 -15.71 -1.35 3.75
N GLU A 73 -15.16 -0.23 3.29
CA GLU A 73 -15.59 1.12 3.68
C GLU A 73 -17.02 1.46 3.20
N ALA A 74 -17.57 0.69 2.24
CA ALA A 74 -18.94 0.88 1.79
C ALA A 74 -19.96 0.51 2.89
N LYS A 75 -20.71 1.52 3.35
CA LYS A 75 -21.76 1.37 4.38
C LYS A 75 -23.00 0.64 3.90
N THR A 76 -23.31 0.70 2.60
CA THR A 76 -24.48 0.06 2.00
C THR A 76 -24.06 -1.14 1.14
N GLU A 77 -24.89 -2.18 1.15
CA GLU A 77 -24.65 -3.39 0.38
C GLU A 77 -24.65 -3.13 -1.14
N ALA A 78 -25.59 -2.33 -1.63
CA ALA A 78 -25.64 -1.95 -3.05
C ALA A 78 -24.35 -1.25 -3.53
N THR A 79 -23.73 -0.41 -2.70
CA THR A 79 -22.45 0.23 -3.05
C THR A 79 -21.29 -0.76 -2.94
N ARG A 80 -21.33 -1.67 -1.95
CA ARG A 80 -20.32 -2.71 -1.80
C ARG A 80 -20.26 -3.63 -3.02
N LEU A 81 -21.42 -4.09 -3.51
CA LEU A 81 -21.52 -4.90 -4.74
C LEU A 81 -20.97 -4.15 -5.95
N LYS A 82 -21.36 -2.88 -6.15
CA LYS A 82 -20.81 -2.06 -7.25
C LYS A 82 -19.29 -1.89 -7.16
N ARG A 83 -18.73 -1.72 -5.95
CA ARG A 83 -17.27 -1.63 -5.75
C ARG A 83 -16.58 -2.98 -5.99
N LEU A 84 -17.23 -4.07 -5.61
CA LEU A 84 -16.75 -5.43 -5.84
C LEU A 84 -16.65 -5.72 -7.35
N ASP A 85 -17.72 -5.49 -8.10
CA ASP A 85 -17.75 -5.67 -9.56
C ASP A 85 -16.64 -4.83 -10.22
N LYS A 86 -16.51 -3.56 -9.81
CA LYS A 86 -15.47 -2.67 -10.32
C LYS A 86 -14.06 -3.14 -9.97
N ALA A 87 -13.86 -3.71 -8.78
CA ALA A 87 -12.58 -4.27 -8.38
C ALA A 87 -12.21 -5.48 -9.24
N ILE A 88 -13.16 -6.39 -9.49
CA ILE A 88 -12.93 -7.55 -10.37
C ILE A 88 -12.58 -7.12 -11.80
N GLU A 89 -13.28 -6.13 -12.36
CA GLU A 89 -12.93 -5.56 -13.68
C GLU A 89 -11.49 -5.01 -13.69
N GLN A 90 -11.11 -4.21 -12.71
CA GLN A 90 -9.76 -3.63 -12.64
C GLN A 90 -8.67 -4.68 -12.44
N LEU A 91 -8.92 -5.68 -11.59
CA LEU A 91 -8.00 -6.78 -11.34
C LEU A 91 -7.84 -7.67 -12.57
N ALA A 92 -8.91 -7.91 -13.32
CA ALA A 92 -8.84 -8.61 -14.60
C ALA A 92 -8.00 -7.85 -15.63
N GLU A 93 -8.03 -6.50 -15.58
CA GLU A 93 -7.19 -5.63 -16.42
C GLU A 93 -5.76 -5.42 -15.88
N GLY A 94 -5.40 -5.96 -14.71
CA GLY A 94 -4.06 -5.78 -14.13
C GLY A 94 -3.84 -4.42 -13.47
N LYS A 95 -4.89 -3.63 -13.23
CA LYS A 95 -4.81 -2.29 -12.63
C LYS A 95 -4.90 -2.39 -11.12
N ASN A 96 -4.17 -1.54 -10.41
CA ASN A 96 -4.40 -1.33 -8.98
C ASN A 96 -5.52 -0.30 -8.75
N GLN A 97 -6.00 -0.14 -7.51
CA GLN A 97 -7.15 0.71 -7.23
C GLN A 97 -6.86 2.20 -7.57
N ASN A 98 -5.63 2.64 -7.29
CA ASN A 98 -5.16 4.01 -7.47
C ASN A 98 -4.42 4.27 -8.80
N TRP A 99 -4.58 3.39 -9.80
CA TRP A 99 -3.81 3.41 -11.04
C TRP A 99 -3.85 4.75 -11.80
N LYS A 100 -4.91 5.54 -11.62
CA LYS A 100 -5.06 6.86 -12.22
C LYS A 100 -4.10 7.91 -11.65
N TYR A 101 -3.58 7.68 -10.45
CA TYR A 101 -2.71 8.60 -9.72
C TYR A 101 -1.26 8.10 -9.67
N GLU A 102 -0.98 6.90 -10.18
CA GLU A 102 0.38 6.42 -10.37
C GLU A 102 1.04 7.21 -11.50
N LYS A 103 1.99 8.08 -11.13
CA LYS A 103 2.92 8.66 -12.10
C LYS A 103 3.91 7.55 -12.51
N LYS A 104 3.90 7.22 -13.80
CA LYS A 104 4.92 6.36 -14.44
C LYS A 104 6.31 6.98 -14.36
#